data_AF-A0A973XAP0-F1
#
_entry.id   AF-A0A973XAP0-F1
#
_cell.length_a   1.000
_cell.length_b   1.000
_cell.length_c   1.000
_cell.angle_alpha   90.00
_cell.angle_beta   90.00
_cell.angle_gamma   90.00
#
_symmetry.space_group_name_H-M   'P 1'
#
loop_
_entity.id
_entity.type
_entity.pdbx_description
1 polymer ?
#
loop_
_entity_poly.entity_id
_entity_poly.type
_entity_poly.pdbx_seq_one_letter_code
_entity_poly.pdbx_strand_id
1 'polypeptide(L)'
;MPMTSRPAYVALIGGANMDIAAHSHATPVAADSNPGRIACSPGGVARNVAENLLRLGADARLLSVLGDDVFGQALRQAAADIGLDLSACTTIPGQRTATYLSLHGPDGDMGVAVNDMGILD
;
A
#
# COMPACT_ATOMS: atom_id res chain seq x y z
N MET A 1 12.58 -39.86 8.20
CA MET A 1 11.53 -39.01 7.63
C MET A 1 12.16 -38.12 6.58
N PRO A 2 11.62 -37.99 5.36
CA PRO A 2 12.18 -37.03 4.41
C PRO A 2 11.89 -35.63 4.95
N MET A 3 12.94 -34.87 5.26
CA MET A 3 12.83 -33.41 5.43
C MET A 3 12.45 -32.85 4.07
N THR A 4 11.16 -32.57 3.87
CA THR A 4 10.76 -31.73 2.75
C THR A 4 11.33 -30.34 3.02
N SER A 5 12.36 -29.95 2.26
CA SER A 5 12.88 -28.58 2.32
C SER A 5 11.73 -27.64 1.97
N ARG A 6 11.42 -26.70 2.86
CA ARG A 6 10.46 -25.63 2.54
C ARG A 6 10.91 -24.96 1.24
N PRO A 7 9.99 -24.66 0.31
CA PRO A 7 10.32 -23.92 -0.90
C PRO A 7 11.00 -22.59 -0.51
N ALA A 8 12.04 -22.23 -1.26
CA ALA A 8 12.75 -20.97 -1.04
C ALA A 8 11.83 -19.80 -1.41
N TYR A 9 11.88 -18.73 -0.60
CA TYR A 9 11.11 -17.51 -0.81
C TYR A 9 11.94 -16.29 -0.46
N VAL A 10 11.55 -15.14 -1.00
CA VAL A 10 12.09 -13.83 -0.62
C VAL A 10 11.23 -13.26 0.50
N ALA A 11 11.84 -12.95 1.65
CA ALA A 11 11.18 -12.24 2.74
C ALA A 11 11.37 -10.73 2.57
N LEU A 12 10.27 -9.98 2.58
CA LEU A 12 10.28 -8.53 2.49
C LEU A 12 9.76 -7.98 3.82
N ILE A 13 10.51 -7.05 4.40
CA ILE A 13 10.16 -6.40 5.67
C ILE A 13 10.06 -4.91 5.37
N GLY A 14 8.89 -4.34 5.57
CA GLY A 14 8.69 -2.90 5.37
C GLY A 14 7.24 -2.51 5.18
N GLY A 15 7.02 -1.25 4.80
CA GLY A 15 5.69 -0.66 4.71
C GLY A 15 4.80 -1.24 3.61
N ALA A 16 3.53 -1.39 3.94
CA ALA A 16 2.40 -1.45 3.03
C ALA A 16 1.45 -0.32 3.42
N ASN A 17 1.02 0.48 2.46
CA ASN A 17 0.15 1.63 2.72
C ASN A 17 -0.92 1.73 1.62
N MET A 18 -1.95 2.51 1.86
CA MET A 18 -2.87 2.93 0.80
C MET A 18 -2.40 4.27 0.23
N ASP A 19 -2.20 4.34 -1.08
CA ASP A 19 -1.99 5.61 -1.79
C ASP A 19 -3.35 6.13 -2.26
N ILE A 20 -3.64 7.40 -1.98
CA ILE A 20 -4.83 8.12 -2.43
C ILE A 20 -4.37 9.32 -3.26
N ALA A 21 -4.48 9.19 -4.58
CA ALA A 21 -4.10 10.24 -5.50
C ALA A 21 -5.34 10.97 -6.01
N ALA A 22 -5.44 12.27 -5.72
CA ALA A 22 -6.44 13.17 -6.26
C ALA A 22 -5.83 14.02 -7.37
N HIS A 23 -6.51 14.13 -8.51
CA HIS A 23 -6.12 14.97 -9.63
C HIS A 23 -7.22 16.00 -9.90
N SER A 24 -6.90 17.27 -9.71
CA SER A 24 -7.81 18.37 -10.02
C SER A 24 -7.86 18.60 -11.54
N HIS A 25 -9.03 18.93 -12.08
CA HIS A 25 -9.17 19.26 -13.51
C HIS A 25 -8.55 20.62 -13.88
N ALA A 26 -8.33 21.50 -12.90
CA ALA A 26 -7.70 22.80 -13.04
C ALA A 26 -6.68 23.02 -11.91
N THR A 27 -5.86 24.07 -11.99
CA THR A 27 -4.91 24.42 -10.94
C THR A 27 -5.62 24.49 -9.58
N PRO A 28 -5.18 23.70 -8.57
CA PRO A 28 -5.84 23.66 -7.28
C PRO A 28 -5.90 25.04 -6.61
N VAL A 29 -7.09 25.42 -6.15
CA VAL A 29 -7.31 26.62 -5.35
C VAL A 29 -7.32 26.25 -3.87
N ALA A 30 -6.44 26.88 -3.09
CA ALA A 30 -6.33 26.63 -1.66
C ALA A 30 -7.62 27.00 -0.92
N ALA A 31 -8.01 26.18 0.04
CA ALA A 31 -9.23 26.33 0.83
C ALA A 31 -10.56 26.33 0.03
N ASP A 32 -10.55 25.78 -1.18
CA ASP A 32 -11.74 25.58 -2.02
C ASP A 32 -12.00 24.09 -2.33
N SER A 33 -13.20 23.77 -2.83
CA SER A 33 -13.54 22.46 -3.36
C SER A 33 -13.12 22.37 -4.83
N ASN A 34 -12.15 21.49 -5.12
CA ASN A 34 -11.54 21.38 -6.44
C ASN A 34 -12.11 20.16 -7.18
N PRO A 35 -12.90 20.33 -8.27
CA PRO A 35 -13.43 19.22 -9.04
C PRO A 35 -12.32 18.40 -9.71
N GLY A 36 -12.41 17.07 -9.63
CA GLY A 36 -11.34 16.20 -10.08
C GLY A 36 -11.69 14.72 -10.05
N ARG A 37 -10.65 13.89 -10.10
CA ARG A 37 -10.73 12.44 -9.96
C ARG A 37 -9.90 11.98 -8.76
N ILE A 38 -10.33 10.90 -8.13
CA ILE A 38 -9.62 10.26 -7.03
C ILE A 38 -9.38 8.81 -7.41
N ALA A 39 -8.16 8.33 -7.18
CA ALA A 39 -7.78 6.94 -7.31
C ALA A 39 -7.16 6.48 -5.98
N CYS A 40 -7.50 5.25 -5.57
CA CYS A 40 -6.88 4.59 -4.43
C CYS A 40 -6.14 3.36 -4.94
N SER A 41 -4.90 3.16 -4.50
CA SER A 41 -4.07 2.02 -4.89
C SER A 41 -3.24 1.48 -3.73
N PRO A 42 -3.08 0.15 -3.63
CA PRO A 42 -2.07 -0.46 -2.78
C PRO A 42 -0.68 0.10 -3.06
N GLY A 43 -0.05 0.64 -2.02
CA GLY A 43 1.29 1.23 -2.05
C GLY A 43 2.27 0.54 -1.11
N GLY A 44 3.46 1.11 -1.04
CA GLY A 44 4.52 0.74 -0.10
C GLY A 44 5.69 0.08 -0.81
N VAL A 45 6.91 0.56 -0.55
CA VAL A 45 8.11 0.12 -1.28
C VAL A 45 8.29 -1.40 -1.15
N ALA A 46 8.22 -1.95 0.06
CA ALA A 46 8.35 -3.38 0.28
C ALA A 46 7.23 -4.16 -0.42
N ARG A 47 5.98 -3.71 -0.31
CA ARG A 47 4.84 -4.34 -0.99
C ARG A 47 4.98 -4.34 -2.51
N ASN A 48 5.44 -3.23 -3.10
CA ASN A 48 5.63 -3.10 -4.55
C ASN A 48 6.78 -3.97 -5.06
N VAL A 49 7.86 -4.13 -4.28
CA VAL A 49 8.91 -5.11 -4.59
C VAL A 49 8.35 -6.53 -4.51
N ALA A 50 7.52 -6.85 -3.52
CA ALA A 50 6.91 -8.17 -3.36
C ALA A 50 6.04 -8.53 -4.57
N GLU A 51 5.18 -7.60 -4.98
CA GLU A 51 4.32 -7.80 -6.15
C GLU A 51 5.14 -8.04 -7.42
N ASN A 52 6.20 -7.26 -7.65
CA ASN A 52 7.04 -7.46 -8.83
C ASN A 52 7.77 -8.80 -8.82
N LEU A 53 8.22 -9.28 -7.65
CA LEU A 53 8.82 -10.61 -7.52
C LEU A 53 7.83 -11.72 -7.87
N LEU A 54 6.58 -11.61 -7.41
CA LEU A 54 5.50 -12.56 -7.76
C LEU A 54 5.21 -12.53 -9.27
N ARG A 55 5.14 -11.34 -9.88
CA ARG A 55 4.97 -11.18 -11.33
C ARG A 55 6.12 -11.79 -12.14
N LEU A 56 7.33 -11.84 -11.57
CA LEU A 56 8.51 -12.47 -12.16
C LEU A 56 8.61 -13.98 -11.84
N GLY A 57 7.65 -14.55 -11.11
CA GLY A 57 7.58 -15.98 -10.80
C GLY A 57 8.36 -16.42 -9.55
N ALA A 58 8.84 -15.48 -8.72
CA ALA A 58 9.46 -15.79 -7.44
C ALA A 58 8.40 -15.86 -6.32
N ASP A 59 8.57 -16.76 -5.35
CA ASP A 59 7.81 -16.73 -4.09
C ASP A 59 8.28 -15.54 -3.25
N ALA A 60 7.36 -14.65 -2.87
CA ALA A 60 7.63 -13.48 -2.05
C ALA A 60 6.58 -13.37 -0.94
N ARG A 61 7.04 -12.98 0.25
CA ARG A 61 6.21 -12.83 1.44
C ARG A 61 6.50 -11.49 2.09
N LEU A 62 5.47 -10.83 2.59
CA LEU A 62 5.60 -9.52 3.21
C LEU A 62 5.36 -9.62 4.72
N LEU A 63 6.28 -9.03 5.48
CA LEU A 63 6.13 -8.69 6.88
C LEU A 63 5.93 -7.18 6.97
N SER A 64 4.81 -6.80 7.55
CA SER A 64 4.40 -5.40 7.70
C SER A 64 3.42 -5.25 8.85
N VAL A 65 2.96 -4.03 9.08
CA VAL A 65 1.93 -3.70 10.06
C VAL A 65 0.77 -3.03 9.33
N LEU A 66 -0.45 -3.50 9.61
CA LEU A 66 -1.68 -2.97 9.05
C LEU A 66 -2.63 -2.56 10.18
N GLY A 67 -3.51 -1.60 9.91
CA GLY A 67 -4.67 -1.32 10.76
C GLY A 67 -5.78 -2.35 10.56
N ASP A 68 -6.78 -2.32 11.42
CA ASP A 68 -8.03 -3.09 11.29
C ASP A 68 -9.12 -2.33 10.50
N ASP A 69 -8.72 -1.29 9.77
CA ASP A 69 -9.60 -0.43 8.99
C ASP A 69 -9.85 -0.94 7.55
N VAL A 70 -10.66 -0.18 6.81
CA VAL A 70 -11.05 -0.51 5.43
C VAL A 70 -9.86 -0.58 4.47
N PHE A 71 -8.81 0.21 4.70
CA PHE A 71 -7.60 0.18 3.87
C PHE A 71 -6.73 -1.04 4.19
N GLY A 72 -6.67 -1.46 5.45
CA GLY A 72 -6.05 -2.72 5.85
C GLY A 72 -6.74 -3.91 5.17
N GLN A 73 -8.07 -3.92 5.13
CA GLN A 73 -8.82 -4.95 4.40
C GLN A 73 -8.58 -4.88 2.89
N ALA A 74 -8.56 -3.69 2.29
CA ALA A 74 -8.29 -3.52 0.86
C ALA A 74 -6.89 -4.01 0.48
N LEU A 75 -5.87 -3.74 1.30
CA LEU A 75 -4.51 -4.25 1.08
C LEU A 75 -4.44 -5.77 1.19
N ARG A 76 -5.17 -6.36 2.14
CA ARG A 76 -5.26 -7.82 2.29
C ARG A 76 -5.91 -8.47 1.08
N GLN A 77 -6.99 -7.88 0.56
CA GLN A 77 -7.64 -8.37 -0.65
C GLN A 77 -6.71 -8.25 -1.86
N ALA A 78 -6.08 -7.09 -2.06
CA ALA A 78 -5.17 -6.87 -3.17
C ALA A 78 -3.94 -7.81 -3.12
N ALA A 79 -3.46 -8.15 -1.92
CA ALA A 79 -2.41 -9.14 -1.75
C ALA A 79 -2.89 -10.56 -2.10
N ALA A 80 -4.10 -10.94 -1.66
CA ALA A 80 -4.68 -12.23 -2.00
C ALA A 80 -4.87 -12.40 -3.52
N ASP A 81 -5.30 -11.35 -4.21
CA ASP A 81 -5.53 -11.35 -5.67
C ASP A 81 -4.25 -11.65 -6.47
N ILE A 82 -3.07 -11.31 -5.94
CA ILE A 82 -1.76 -11.57 -6.57
C ILE A 82 -0.99 -12.74 -5.93
N GLY A 83 -1.57 -13.42 -4.93
CA GLY A 83 -0.91 -14.50 -4.20
C GLY A 83 0.21 -14.06 -3.25
N LEU A 84 0.22 -12.80 -2.80
CA LEU A 84 1.19 -12.29 -1.83
C LEU A 84 0.85 -12.77 -0.41
N ASP A 85 1.77 -13.54 0.19
CA ASP A 85 1.62 -14.04 1.56
C ASP A 85 1.82 -12.90 2.58
N LEU A 86 0.76 -12.59 3.31
CA LEU A 86 0.73 -11.62 4.42
C LEU A 86 0.56 -12.31 5.79
N SER A 87 0.76 -13.62 5.91
CA SER A 87 0.51 -14.36 7.16
C SER A 87 1.39 -13.87 8.33
N ALA A 88 2.51 -13.22 8.01
CA ALA A 88 3.45 -12.67 8.96
C ALA A 88 3.26 -11.15 9.19
N CYS A 89 2.22 -10.54 8.61
CA CYS A 89 1.83 -9.17 8.93
C CYS A 89 1.01 -9.10 10.22
N THR A 90 1.28 -8.09 11.04
CA THR A 90 0.50 -7.81 12.25
C THR A 90 -0.65 -6.86 11.93
N THR A 91 -1.85 -7.16 12.41
CA THR A 91 -2.94 -6.16 12.50
C THR A 91 -2.93 -5.54 13.88
N ILE A 92 -2.90 -4.22 13.99
CA ILE A 92 -3.05 -3.53 15.28
C ILE A 92 -4.51 -3.07 15.43
N PRO A 93 -5.26 -3.60 16.42
CA PRO A 93 -6.64 -3.22 16.64
C PRO A 93 -6.80 -1.72 16.97
N GLY A 94 -7.80 -1.07 16.37
CA GLY A 94 -8.12 0.34 16.58
C GLY A 94 -7.12 1.33 15.98
N GLN A 95 -6.16 0.86 15.17
CA GLN A 95 -5.21 1.72 14.46
C GLN A 95 -5.58 1.85 12.98
N ARG A 96 -5.17 2.98 12.38
CA ARG A 96 -5.33 3.22 10.95
C ARG A 96 -4.16 2.64 10.16
N THR A 97 -4.47 2.05 9.03
CA THR A 97 -3.46 1.60 8.09
C THR A 97 -2.72 2.80 7.50
N ALA A 98 -1.42 2.65 7.32
CA ALA A 98 -0.57 3.63 6.70
C ALA A 98 -1.22 4.16 5.40
N THR A 99 -1.30 5.47 5.25
CA THR A 99 -2.00 6.12 4.13
C THR A 99 -1.21 7.33 3.65
N TYR A 100 -1.01 7.42 2.34
CA TYR A 100 -0.44 8.58 1.68
C TYR A 100 -1.50 9.23 0.80
N LEU A 101 -1.81 10.50 1.05
CA LEU A 101 -2.76 11.25 0.22
C LEU A 101 -2.01 12.35 -0.52
N SER A 102 -2.18 12.44 -1.84
CA SER A 102 -1.62 13.51 -2.66
C SER A 102 -2.70 14.19 -3.51
N LEU A 103 -2.58 15.50 -3.67
CA LEU A 103 -3.37 16.31 -4.60
C LEU A 103 -2.44 16.87 -5.69
N HIS A 104 -2.79 16.58 -6.93
CA HIS A 104 -2.07 16.96 -8.13
C HIS A 104 -2.86 17.98 -8.95
N GLY A 105 -2.12 18.86 -9.62
CA GLY A 105 -2.64 19.77 -10.63
C GLY A 105 -2.96 19.07 -11.97
N PRO A 106 -3.50 19.81 -12.95
CA PRO A 106 -3.85 19.28 -14.27
C PRO A 106 -2.62 18.91 -15.12
N ASP A 107 -1.45 19.45 -14.77
CA ASP A 107 -0.14 19.10 -15.32
C ASP A 107 0.46 17.81 -14.69
N GLY A 108 -0.15 17.30 -13.62
CA GLY A 108 0.32 16.14 -12.86
C GLY A 108 1.29 16.50 -11.73
N ASP A 109 1.71 17.77 -11.61
CA ASP A 109 2.60 18.19 -10.54
C ASP A 109 1.89 18.15 -9.19
N MET A 110 2.62 17.73 -8.17
CA MET A 110 2.09 17.60 -6.81
C MET A 110 1.93 19.00 -6.18
N GLY A 111 0.72 19.33 -5.77
CA GLY A 111 0.43 20.55 -5.03
C GLY A 111 0.63 20.36 -3.52
N VAL A 112 -0.02 19.36 -2.93
CA VAL A 112 0.08 19.07 -1.49
C VAL A 112 -0.12 17.58 -1.22
N ALA A 113 0.47 17.09 -0.12
CA ALA A 113 0.27 15.74 0.35
C ALA A 113 0.18 15.67 1.88
N VAL A 114 -0.49 14.63 2.37
CA VAL A 114 -0.52 14.23 3.79
C VAL A 114 0.03 12.82 3.89
N ASN A 115 0.96 12.63 4.82
CA ASN A 115 1.63 11.36 5.06
C ASN A 115 1.25 10.82 6.44
N ASP A 116 0.33 9.87 6.50
CA ASP A 116 -0.13 9.21 7.74
C ASP A 116 0.47 7.81 7.83
N MET A 117 1.74 7.72 8.24
CA MET A 117 2.51 6.47 8.29
C MET A 117 2.79 5.99 9.71
N GLY A 118 2.19 6.63 10.73
CA GLY A 118 2.58 6.45 12.13
C GLY A 118 2.42 5.03 12.68
N ILE A 119 1.65 4.17 12.02
CA ILE A 119 1.54 2.74 12.39
C ILE A 119 2.83 1.93 12.07
N LEU A 120 3.73 2.48 11.26
CA LEU A 120 4.98 1.85 10.83
C LEU A 120 6.21 2.34 11.61
N ASP A 121 6.03 3.28 12.56
CA ASP A 121 7.10 3.90 13.36
C ASP A 121 7.42 3.12 14.65
#